data_AF-A0A523QKX6-F1
#
_entry.id   AF-A0A523QKX6-F1
#
_cell.length_a   1.000
_cell.length_b   1.000
_cell.length_c   1.000
_cell.angle_alpha   90.00
_cell.angle_beta   90.00
_cell.angle_gamma   90.00
#
_symmetry.space_group_name_H-M   'P 1'
#
loop_
_entity.id
_entity.type
_entity.pdbx_description
1 polymer ?
#
loop_
_entity_poly.entity_id
_entity_poly.type
_entity_poly.pdbx_seq_one_letter_code
_entity_poly.pdbx_strand_id
1 'polypeptide(L)'
;MREILVPAGAAIIGLLGVAFLIVGILKASSGNEKMREISRTIQEGAKTFLYREYRTVAIVVIVVAMFLCLAPLFGRNVQVNWQTAVAFVIGVLCSALAGWIGMAIATRSNGRTAQAATRGLRPALDISFSAGAVTGLSVVCVAFLGLVVVYYLSRMTNPVIVEGRIMGNPLMVNGYAMGASLMALFARTGGGIFTKGADMGADLVGKVEAGIPEDDPRNAGVIADNVGDNVGDVAGLGADLLESYV
;
A
#
# COMPACT_ATOMS: atom_id res chain seq x y z
N MET A 1 -24.13 -9.68 14.83
CA MET A 1 -22.87 -9.51 15.61
C MET A 1 -21.80 -10.53 15.24
N ARG A 2 -22.10 -11.85 15.16
CA ARG A 2 -21.11 -12.85 14.68
C ARG A 2 -20.49 -12.51 13.32
N GLU A 3 -21.29 -12.04 12.38
CA GLU A 3 -20.87 -11.58 11.04
C GLU A 3 -19.85 -10.44 11.03
N ILE A 4 -19.66 -9.74 12.15
CA ILE A 4 -18.71 -8.62 12.29
C ILE A 4 -17.54 -9.05 13.17
N LEU A 5 -17.83 -9.71 14.29
CA LEU A 5 -16.84 -10.11 15.28
C LEU A 5 -15.85 -11.16 14.75
N VAL A 6 -16.33 -12.13 13.96
CA VAL A 6 -15.46 -13.19 13.41
C VAL A 6 -14.49 -12.60 12.38
N PRO A 7 -14.94 -11.82 11.36
CA PRO A 7 -14.05 -11.10 10.46
C PRO A 7 -13.06 -10.17 11.15
N ALA A 8 -13.54 -9.34 12.09
CA ALA A 8 -12.69 -8.42 12.84
C ALA A 8 -11.61 -9.17 13.64
N GLY A 9 -11.99 -10.24 14.34
CA GLY A 9 -11.07 -11.06 15.11
C GLY A 9 -10.00 -11.72 14.23
N ALA A 10 -10.39 -12.25 13.07
CA ALA A 10 -9.44 -12.85 12.12
C ALA A 10 -8.44 -11.80 11.58
N ALA A 11 -8.91 -10.62 11.19
CA ALA A 11 -8.05 -9.53 10.73
C ALA A 11 -7.08 -9.06 11.82
N ILE A 12 -7.52 -8.95 13.07
CA ILE A 12 -6.67 -8.58 14.21
C ILE A 12 -5.60 -9.65 14.45
N ILE A 13 -5.96 -10.93 14.45
CA ILE A 13 -4.99 -12.03 14.59
C ILE A 13 -3.97 -12.00 13.45
N GLY A 14 -4.42 -11.73 12.22
CA GLY A 14 -3.54 -11.54 11.07
C GLY A 14 -2.56 -10.38 11.26
N LEU A 15 -3.02 -9.22 11.73
CA LEU A 15 -2.16 -8.07 12.04
C LEU A 15 -1.17 -8.35 13.18
N LEU A 16 -1.53 -9.17 14.17
CA LEU A 16 -0.60 -9.64 15.19
C LEU A 16 0.49 -10.54 14.57
N GLY A 17 0.13 -11.39 13.63
CA GLY A 17 1.08 -12.18 12.83
C GLY A 17 2.02 -11.30 12.00
N VAL A 18 1.49 -10.26 11.36
CA VAL A 18 2.27 -9.22 10.66
C VAL A 18 3.27 -8.57 11.61
N ALA A 19 2.83 -8.13 12.79
CA ALA A 19 3.71 -7.52 13.79
C ALA A 19 4.82 -8.47 14.26
N PHE A 20 4.49 -9.75 14.46
CA PHE A 20 5.47 -10.78 14.81
C PHE A 20 6.54 -10.94 13.72
N LEU A 21 6.15 -11.01 12.44
CA LEU A 21 7.07 -11.10 11.31
C LEU A 21 7.95 -9.85 11.20
N ILE A 22 7.39 -8.65 11.35
CA ILE A 22 8.13 -7.39 11.35
C ILE A 22 9.21 -7.42 12.45
N VAL A 23 8.86 -7.83 13.67
CA VAL A 23 9.83 -7.93 14.77
C VAL A 23 10.95 -8.93 14.43
N GLY A 24 10.62 -10.06 13.82
CA GLY A 24 11.60 -11.04 13.34
C GLY A 24 12.60 -10.44 12.34
N ILE A 25 12.08 -9.72 11.34
CA ILE A 25 12.90 -9.05 10.32
C ILE A 25 13.79 -7.97 10.95
N LEU A 26 13.23 -7.11 11.81
CA LEU A 26 13.97 -5.99 12.38
C LEU A 26 15.11 -6.41 13.31
N LYS A 27 15.01 -7.59 13.93
CA LYS A 27 16.08 -8.22 14.72
C LYS A 27 17.26 -8.71 13.88
N ALA A 28 17.07 -8.93 12.58
CA ALA A 28 18.17 -9.32 11.70
C ALA A 28 19.18 -8.18 11.55
N SER A 29 20.46 -8.55 11.36
CA SER A 29 21.56 -7.59 11.21
C SER A 29 21.32 -6.68 10.01
N SER A 30 21.52 -5.38 10.22
CA SER A 30 21.41 -4.34 9.19
C SER A 30 22.67 -4.21 8.31
N GLY A 31 23.62 -5.13 8.47
CA GLY A 31 24.86 -5.15 7.70
C GLY A 31 25.92 -4.17 8.20
N ASN A 32 26.90 -3.90 7.34
CA ASN A 32 27.98 -2.95 7.62
C ASN A 32 27.50 -1.49 7.51
N GLU A 33 28.37 -0.54 7.86
CA GLU A 33 28.06 0.89 7.83
C GLU A 33 27.62 1.36 6.43
N LYS A 34 28.27 0.87 5.37
CA LYS A 34 27.94 1.25 3.99
C LYS A 34 26.55 0.76 3.57
N MET A 35 26.19 -0.48 3.90
CA MET A 35 24.85 -1.02 3.65
C MET A 35 23.77 -0.21 4.35
N ARG A 36 24.04 0.24 5.59
CA ARG A 36 23.11 1.05 6.38
C ARG A 36 22.94 2.45 5.78
N GLU A 37 24.02 3.07 5.31
CA GLU A 37 24.01 4.37 4.64
C GLU A 37 23.16 4.33 3.36
N ILE A 38 23.40 3.34 2.50
CA ILE A 38 22.65 3.16 1.24
C ILE A 38 21.18 2.89 1.54
N SER A 39 20.89 1.96 2.45
CA SER A 39 19.51 1.62 2.83
C SER A 39 18.77 2.84 3.38
N ARG A 40 19.44 3.69 4.15
CA ARG A 40 18.85 4.92 4.68
C ARG A 40 18.54 5.93 3.57
N THR A 41 19.43 6.07 2.60
CA THR A 41 19.22 6.95 1.44
C THR A 41 18.00 6.51 0.64
N ILE A 42 17.86 5.21 0.38
CA ILE A 42 16.69 4.63 -0.29
C ILE A 42 15.42 4.85 0.54
N GLN A 43 15.47 4.60 1.86
CA GLN A 43 14.34 4.84 2.77
C GLN A 43 13.88 6.31 2.75
N GLU A 44 14.82 7.25 2.80
CA GLU A 44 14.52 8.69 2.77
C GLU A 44 13.92 9.11 1.42
N GLY A 45 14.46 8.60 0.31
CA GLY A 45 13.92 8.81 -1.04
C GLY A 45 12.51 8.28 -1.20
N ALA A 46 12.28 7.01 -0.85
CA ALA A 46 10.97 6.37 -0.96
C ALA A 46 9.92 7.07 -0.10
N LYS A 47 10.26 7.42 1.15
CA LYS A 47 9.38 8.18 2.04
C LYS A 47 9.03 9.55 1.48
N THR A 48 10.01 10.24 0.90
CA THR A 48 9.81 11.58 0.31
C THR A 48 8.89 11.52 -0.90
N PHE A 49 9.07 10.51 -1.76
CA PHE A 49 8.20 10.27 -2.90
C PHE A 49 6.76 9.99 -2.47
N LEU A 50 6.53 8.99 -1.60
CA LEU A 50 5.17 8.66 -1.13
C LEU A 50 4.50 9.86 -0.46
N TYR A 51 5.24 10.64 0.33
CA TYR A 51 4.67 11.83 0.96
C TYR A 51 4.20 12.88 -0.06
N ARG A 52 4.98 13.11 -1.13
CA ARG A 52 4.63 14.02 -2.22
C ARG A 52 3.43 13.49 -3.01
N GLU A 53 3.43 12.20 -3.34
CA GLU A 53 2.33 11.54 -4.04
C GLU A 53 1.04 11.63 -3.22
N TYR A 54 1.06 11.18 -1.97
CA TYR A 54 -0.13 11.13 -1.11
C TYR A 54 -0.70 12.51 -0.84
N ARG A 55 0.16 13.53 -0.67
CA ARG A 55 -0.29 14.93 -0.52
C ARG A 55 -1.00 15.43 -1.78
N THR A 56 -0.54 15.02 -2.95
CA THR A 56 -1.16 15.39 -4.22
C THR A 56 -2.49 14.67 -4.41
N VAL A 57 -2.52 13.36 -4.15
CA VAL A 57 -3.74 12.53 -4.21
C VAL A 57 -4.78 13.01 -3.21
N ALA A 58 -4.38 13.46 -2.02
CA ALA A 58 -5.30 13.99 -1.00
C ALA A 58 -6.16 15.15 -1.52
N ILE A 59 -5.61 16.01 -2.39
CA ILE A 59 -6.38 17.10 -3.02
C ILE A 59 -7.49 16.52 -3.91
N VAL A 60 -7.15 15.54 -4.75
CA VAL A 60 -8.11 14.86 -5.62
C VAL A 60 -9.19 14.15 -4.80
N VAL A 61 -8.80 13.46 -3.73
CA VAL A 61 -9.70 12.76 -2.80
C VAL A 61 -10.69 13.73 -2.16
N ILE A 62 -10.25 14.90 -1.70
CA ILE A 62 -11.13 15.92 -1.13
C ILE A 62 -12.15 16.41 -2.16
N VAL A 63 -11.70 16.67 -3.39
CA VAL A 63 -12.58 17.11 -4.49
C VAL A 63 -13.63 16.04 -4.80
N VAL A 64 -13.22 14.79 -4.99
CA VAL A 64 -14.14 13.67 -5.27
C VAL A 64 -15.12 13.45 -4.10
N ALA A 65 -14.63 13.45 -2.86
CA ALA A 65 -15.48 13.31 -1.68
C ALA A 65 -16.52 14.44 -1.58
N MET A 66 -16.13 15.69 -1.90
CA MET A 66 -17.06 16.82 -1.96
C MET A 66 -18.15 16.60 -3.03
N PHE A 67 -17.79 16.14 -4.22
CA PHE A 67 -18.76 15.80 -5.26
C PHE A 67 -19.72 14.69 -4.83
N LEU A 68 -19.22 13.63 -4.17
CA LEU A 68 -20.07 12.55 -3.65
C LEU A 68 -21.05 13.06 -2.58
N CYS A 69 -20.62 13.99 -1.71
CA CYS A 69 -21.48 14.63 -0.72
C CYS A 69 -22.57 15.51 -1.36
N LEU A 70 -22.23 16.26 -2.40
CA LEU A 70 -23.14 17.20 -3.07
C LEU A 70 -24.00 16.53 -4.15
N ALA A 71 -23.70 15.29 -4.54
CA ALA A 71 -24.40 14.54 -5.58
C ALA A 71 -25.94 14.52 -5.43
N PRO A 72 -26.53 14.42 -4.22
CA PRO A 72 -27.99 14.51 -4.02
C PRO A 72 -28.61 15.83 -4.47
N LEU A 73 -27.85 16.94 -4.52
CA LEU A 73 -28.35 18.25 -4.93
C LEU A 73 -28.51 18.38 -6.44
N PHE A 74 -27.81 17.54 -7.22
CA PHE A 74 -27.78 17.62 -8.68
C PHE A 74 -28.85 16.77 -9.38
N GLY A 75 -29.59 15.91 -8.67
CA GLY A 75 -30.62 15.07 -9.26
C GLY A 75 -31.57 14.41 -8.27
N ARG A 76 -32.85 14.29 -8.64
CA ARG A 76 -33.94 13.81 -7.76
C ARG A 76 -33.86 12.31 -7.40
N ASN A 77 -33.00 11.51 -8.03
CA ASN A 77 -32.87 10.05 -7.81
C ASN A 77 -31.43 9.58 -7.53
N VAL A 78 -30.54 10.47 -7.09
CA VAL A 78 -29.15 10.11 -6.78
C VAL A 78 -29.08 9.46 -5.40
N GLN A 79 -28.73 8.17 -5.36
CA GLN A 79 -28.58 7.41 -4.11
C GLN A 79 -27.26 7.71 -3.40
N VAL A 80 -26.24 8.18 -4.13
CA VAL A 80 -24.92 8.54 -3.61
C VAL A 80 -25.03 9.74 -2.69
N ASN A 81 -24.47 9.64 -1.48
CA ASN A 81 -24.59 10.68 -0.47
C ASN A 81 -23.30 10.81 0.36
N TRP A 82 -23.35 11.60 1.44
CA TRP A 82 -22.23 11.80 2.36
C TRP A 82 -21.71 10.50 2.99
N GLN A 83 -22.54 9.47 3.14
CA GLN A 83 -22.16 8.17 3.70
C GLN A 83 -21.28 7.41 2.70
N THR A 84 -21.61 7.48 1.41
CA THR A 84 -20.75 6.96 0.34
C THR A 84 -19.41 7.69 0.30
N ALA A 85 -19.40 9.01 0.52
CA ALA A 85 -18.18 9.80 0.59
C ALA A 85 -17.29 9.39 1.79
N VAL A 86 -17.88 9.11 2.96
CA VAL A 86 -17.14 8.60 4.13
C VAL A 86 -16.53 7.24 3.83
N ALA A 87 -17.29 6.31 3.23
CA ALA A 87 -16.79 5.00 2.87
C ALA A 87 -15.66 5.08 1.82
N PHE A 88 -15.79 5.98 0.85
CA PHE A 88 -14.74 6.33 -0.11
C PHE A 88 -13.45 6.79 0.57
N VAL A 89 -13.53 7.71 1.53
CA VAL A 89 -12.34 8.16 2.28
C VAL A 89 -11.71 7.01 3.06
N ILE A 90 -12.51 6.13 3.68
CA ILE A 90 -11.99 4.93 4.36
C ILE A 90 -11.23 4.03 3.37
N GLY A 91 -11.76 3.84 2.15
CA GLY A 91 -11.11 3.07 1.09
C GLY A 91 -9.75 3.62 0.69
N VAL A 92 -9.70 4.94 0.46
CA VAL A 92 -8.44 5.65 0.18
C VAL A 92 -7.44 5.46 1.31
N LEU A 93 -7.85 5.62 2.56
CA LEU A 93 -6.97 5.49 3.73
C LEU A 93 -6.44 4.06 3.89
N CYS A 94 -7.29 3.05 3.71
CA CYS A 94 -6.88 1.64 3.76
C CYS A 94 -5.88 1.30 2.65
N SER A 95 -6.14 1.72 1.42
CA SER A 95 -5.23 1.54 0.28
C SER A 95 -3.88 2.24 0.50
N ALA A 96 -3.91 3.50 0.91
CA ALA A 96 -2.72 4.28 1.23
C ALA A 96 -1.90 3.66 2.38
N LEU A 97 -2.57 3.13 3.41
CA LEU A 97 -1.94 2.46 4.54
C LEU A 97 -1.27 1.15 4.12
N ALA A 98 -1.92 0.35 3.28
CA ALA A 98 -1.34 -0.90 2.77
C ALA A 98 -0.07 -0.65 1.97
N GLY A 99 -0.09 0.33 1.04
CA GLY A 99 1.10 0.74 0.29
C GLY A 99 2.22 1.26 1.20
N TRP A 100 1.87 2.03 2.23
CA TRP A 100 2.84 2.55 3.19
C TRP A 100 3.50 1.45 4.03
N ILE A 101 2.72 0.49 4.56
CA ILE A 101 3.25 -0.63 5.33
C ILE A 101 4.21 -1.46 4.46
N GLY A 102 3.80 -1.76 3.23
CA GLY A 102 4.62 -2.51 2.27
C GLY A 102 5.97 -1.82 2.01
N MET A 103 5.95 -0.54 1.63
CA MET A 103 7.18 0.23 1.40
C MET A 103 8.04 0.31 2.67
N ALA A 104 7.43 0.54 3.84
CA ALA A 104 8.16 0.68 5.10
C ALA A 104 8.86 -0.61 5.53
N ILE A 105 8.29 -1.80 5.25
CA ILE A 105 8.97 -3.06 5.53
C ILE A 105 10.03 -3.35 4.47
N ALA A 106 9.72 -3.16 3.17
CA ALA A 106 10.63 -3.44 2.06
C ALA A 106 11.94 -2.66 2.22
N THR A 107 11.84 -1.34 2.35
CA THR A 107 13.01 -0.46 2.51
C THR A 107 13.86 -0.78 3.75
N ARG A 108 13.29 -1.43 4.77
CA ARG A 108 14.02 -1.91 5.97
C ARG A 108 14.55 -3.33 5.79
N SER A 109 13.91 -4.18 4.99
CA SER A 109 14.38 -5.54 4.74
C SER A 109 15.49 -5.62 3.71
N ASN A 110 15.54 -4.73 2.70
CA ASN A 110 16.45 -4.85 1.55
C ASN A 110 17.93 -5.01 1.99
N GLY A 111 18.44 -4.08 2.80
CA GLY A 111 19.81 -4.18 3.33
C GLY A 111 20.05 -5.38 4.25
N ARG A 112 19.01 -5.85 4.97
CA ARG A 112 19.09 -7.05 5.82
C ARG A 112 19.15 -8.33 4.98
N THR A 113 18.41 -8.37 3.88
CA THR A 113 18.44 -9.46 2.89
C THR A 113 19.83 -9.53 2.26
N ALA A 114 20.41 -8.39 1.85
CA ALA A 114 21.77 -8.33 1.32
C ALA A 114 22.81 -8.83 2.33
N GLN A 115 22.71 -8.39 3.59
CA GLN A 115 23.57 -8.90 4.66
C GLN A 115 23.37 -10.41 4.88
N ALA A 116 22.14 -10.92 4.85
CA ALA A 116 21.88 -12.34 5.02
C ALA A 116 22.40 -13.19 3.86
N ALA A 117 22.44 -12.65 2.63
CA ALA A 117 23.00 -13.32 1.46
C ALA A 117 24.49 -13.66 1.63
N THR A 118 25.24 -12.89 2.44
CA THR A 118 26.64 -13.23 2.80
C THR A 118 26.77 -14.56 3.56
N ARG A 119 25.68 -15.04 4.17
CA ARG A 119 25.62 -16.32 4.88
C ARG A 119 24.97 -17.43 4.05
N GLY A 120 24.62 -17.14 2.80
CA GLY A 120 23.99 -18.07 1.86
C GLY A 120 22.56 -17.67 1.46
N LEU A 121 22.03 -18.43 0.50
CA LEU A 121 20.73 -18.15 -0.11
C LEU A 121 19.56 -18.30 0.87
N ARG A 122 19.55 -19.37 1.67
CA ARG A 122 18.43 -19.68 2.58
C ARG A 122 18.16 -18.56 3.59
N PRO A 123 19.16 -18.04 4.34
CA PRO A 123 18.94 -16.90 5.23
C PRO A 123 18.45 -15.63 4.52
N ALA A 124 18.89 -15.38 3.28
CA ALA A 124 18.41 -14.24 2.50
C ALA A 124 16.94 -14.42 2.11
N LEU A 125 16.59 -15.60 1.63
CA LEU A 125 15.22 -15.96 1.26
C LEU A 125 14.28 -15.90 2.46
N ASP A 126 14.71 -16.36 3.64
CA ASP A 126 13.88 -16.30 4.85
C ASP A 126 13.48 -14.84 5.20
N ILE A 127 14.41 -13.89 5.05
CA ILE A 127 14.13 -12.46 5.29
C ILE A 127 13.26 -11.87 4.18
N SER A 128 13.60 -12.08 2.91
CA SER A 128 12.86 -11.49 1.78
C SER A 128 11.44 -12.05 1.70
N PHE A 129 11.27 -13.36 1.89
CA PHE A 129 9.97 -14.02 1.92
C PHE A 129 9.13 -13.53 3.10
N SER A 130 9.72 -13.40 4.29
CA SER A 130 9.02 -12.83 5.46
C SER A 130 8.58 -11.39 5.22
N ALA A 131 9.38 -10.58 4.55
CA ALA A 131 9.02 -9.20 4.19
C ALA A 131 7.85 -9.18 3.18
N GLY A 132 7.88 -10.05 2.17
CA GLY A 132 6.76 -10.24 1.24
C GLY A 132 5.48 -10.70 1.94
N ALA A 133 5.59 -11.63 2.89
CA ALA A 133 4.49 -12.10 3.70
C ALA A 133 3.89 -10.98 4.57
N VAL A 134 4.73 -10.10 5.15
CA VAL A 134 4.26 -8.90 5.87
C VAL A 134 3.42 -8.03 4.95
N THR A 135 3.89 -7.72 3.74
CA THR A 135 3.13 -6.91 2.77
C THR A 135 1.80 -7.56 2.41
N GLY A 136 1.81 -8.83 1.98
CA GLY A 136 0.59 -9.54 1.56
C GLY A 136 -0.43 -9.70 2.69
N LEU A 137 -0.01 -10.11 3.89
CA LEU A 137 -0.92 -10.24 5.04
C LEU A 137 -1.45 -8.87 5.49
N SER A 138 -0.64 -7.82 5.44
CA SER A 138 -1.09 -6.47 5.77
C SER A 138 -2.16 -5.99 4.81
N VAL A 139 -1.98 -6.20 3.51
CA VAL A 139 -2.98 -5.86 2.47
C VAL A 139 -4.32 -6.50 2.81
N VAL A 140 -4.37 -7.82 2.97
CA VAL A 140 -5.62 -8.54 3.26
C VAL A 140 -6.25 -8.08 4.57
N CYS A 141 -5.45 -7.95 5.64
CA CYS A 141 -5.99 -7.59 6.95
C CYS A 141 -6.51 -6.15 7.00
N VAL A 142 -5.80 -5.20 6.39
CA VAL A 142 -6.22 -3.79 6.32
C VAL A 142 -7.47 -3.65 5.45
N ALA A 143 -7.50 -4.33 4.29
CA ALA A 143 -8.64 -4.33 3.39
C ALA A 143 -9.90 -4.87 4.08
N PHE A 144 -9.76 -6.01 4.75
CA PHE A 144 -10.88 -6.69 5.40
C PHE A 144 -11.36 -5.94 6.64
N LEU A 145 -10.44 -5.37 7.45
CA LEU A 145 -10.82 -4.54 8.60
C LEU A 145 -11.53 -3.25 8.15
N GLY A 146 -11.06 -2.62 7.07
CA GLY A 146 -11.73 -1.47 6.46
C GLY A 146 -13.15 -1.80 6.01
N LEU A 147 -13.33 -2.94 5.33
CA LEU A 147 -14.64 -3.42 4.92
C LEU A 147 -15.56 -3.68 6.12
N VAL A 148 -15.06 -4.28 7.20
CA VAL A 148 -15.83 -4.51 8.44
C VAL A 148 -16.29 -3.19 9.05
N VAL A 149 -15.43 -2.16 9.08
CA VAL A 149 -15.78 -0.83 9.57
C VAL A 149 -16.87 -0.20 8.71
N VAL A 150 -16.73 -0.24 7.38
CA VAL A 150 -17.73 0.30 6.44
C VAL A 150 -19.06 -0.44 6.56
N TYR A 151 -19.03 -1.77 6.66
CA TYR A 151 -20.23 -2.59 6.85
C TYR A 151 -20.93 -2.25 8.17
N TYR A 152 -20.18 -2.11 9.27
CA TYR A 152 -20.73 -1.70 10.56
C TYR A 152 -21.37 -0.30 10.51
N LEU A 153 -20.68 0.69 9.94
CA LEU A 153 -21.19 2.06 9.78
C LEU A 153 -22.46 2.09 8.91
N SER A 154 -22.48 1.33 7.83
CA SER A 154 -23.64 1.27 6.93
C SER A 154 -24.87 0.69 7.62
N ARG A 155 -24.69 -0.34 8.47
CA ARG A 155 -25.77 -0.92 9.27
C ARG A 155 -26.33 0.06 10.31
N MET A 156 -25.50 0.93 10.86
CA MET A 156 -25.93 1.92 11.86
C MET A 156 -26.66 3.12 11.25
N THR A 157 -26.23 3.55 10.06
CA THR A 157 -26.64 4.84 9.49
C THR A 157 -27.69 4.72 8.38
N ASN A 158 -27.68 3.63 7.61
CA ASN A 158 -28.63 3.41 6.53
C ASN A 158 -28.84 1.92 6.27
N PRO A 159 -29.43 1.18 7.22
CA PRO A 159 -29.61 -0.26 7.09
C PRO A 159 -30.59 -0.62 5.97
N VAL A 160 -30.29 -1.70 5.26
CA VAL A 160 -31.22 -2.34 4.32
C VAL A 160 -31.79 -3.59 4.96
N ILE A 161 -33.11 -3.78 4.89
CA ILE A 161 -33.76 -4.99 5.41
C ILE A 161 -33.98 -5.95 4.26
N VAL A 162 -33.30 -7.09 4.30
CA VAL A 162 -33.44 -8.19 3.33
C VAL A 162 -33.92 -9.41 4.10
N GLU A 163 -35.07 -9.97 3.72
CA GLU A 163 -35.65 -11.17 4.37
C GLU A 163 -35.75 -11.07 5.90
N GLY A 164 -36.10 -9.88 6.41
CA GLY A 164 -36.21 -9.62 7.85
C GLY A 164 -34.88 -9.45 8.59
N ARG A 165 -33.73 -9.43 7.89
CA ARG A 165 -32.40 -9.19 8.47
C ARG A 165 -31.91 -7.79 8.14
N ILE A 166 -31.38 -7.10 9.16
CA ILE A 166 -30.73 -5.78 9.01
C ILE A 166 -29.32 -5.99 8.45
N MET A 167 -29.13 -5.56 7.20
CA MET A 167 -27.86 -5.60 6.46
C MET A 167 -27.29 -4.20 6.20
N GLY A 168 -26.00 -4.15 5.88
CA GLY A 168 -25.34 -2.93 5.45
C GLY A 168 -25.77 -2.47 4.05
N ASN A 169 -25.70 -1.17 3.78
CA ASN A 169 -26.02 -0.62 2.47
C ASN A 169 -24.90 -0.93 1.45
N PRO A 170 -25.18 -1.65 0.35
CA PRO A 170 -24.18 -1.99 -0.66
C PRO A 170 -23.56 -0.76 -1.33
N LEU A 171 -24.27 0.37 -1.35
CA LEU A 171 -23.75 1.61 -1.93
C LEU A 171 -22.56 2.18 -1.14
N MET A 172 -22.52 1.98 0.18
CA MET A 172 -21.36 2.38 0.98
C MET A 172 -20.17 1.47 0.70
N VAL A 173 -20.39 0.17 0.48
CA VAL A 173 -19.34 -0.76 0.08
C VAL A 173 -18.77 -0.38 -1.29
N ASN A 174 -19.61 -0.02 -2.25
CA ASN A 174 -19.16 0.50 -3.54
C ASN A 174 -18.34 1.80 -3.40
N GLY A 175 -18.71 2.67 -2.46
CA GLY A 175 -17.92 3.85 -2.12
C GLY A 175 -16.51 3.47 -1.64
N TYR A 176 -16.42 2.48 -0.74
CA TYR A 176 -15.15 1.95 -0.23
C TYR A 176 -14.27 1.38 -1.36
N ALA A 177 -14.83 0.54 -2.23
CA ALA A 177 -14.13 0.02 -3.41
C ALA A 177 -13.63 1.16 -4.31
N MET A 178 -14.50 2.11 -4.65
CA MET A 178 -14.13 3.29 -5.47
C MET A 178 -12.96 4.09 -4.85
N GLY A 179 -12.94 4.23 -3.53
CA GLY A 179 -11.84 4.91 -2.82
C GLY A 179 -10.53 4.15 -2.90
N ALA A 180 -10.59 2.82 -2.71
CA ALA A 180 -9.43 1.96 -2.87
C ALA A 180 -8.86 2.02 -4.29
N SER A 181 -9.72 1.97 -5.32
CA SER A 181 -9.32 2.06 -6.74
C SER A 181 -8.69 3.39 -7.10
N LEU A 182 -9.24 4.50 -6.60
CA LEU A 182 -8.66 5.81 -6.88
C LEU A 182 -7.24 5.91 -6.33
N MET A 183 -7.02 5.48 -5.09
CA MET A 183 -5.68 5.52 -4.49
C MET A 183 -4.73 4.55 -5.20
N ALA A 184 -5.18 3.35 -5.54
CA ALA A 184 -4.39 2.35 -6.27
C ALA A 184 -3.97 2.85 -7.66
N LEU A 185 -4.87 3.50 -8.39
CA LEU A 185 -4.58 4.12 -9.69
C LEU A 185 -3.41 5.10 -9.58
N PHE A 186 -3.48 6.04 -8.64
CA PHE A 186 -2.41 7.02 -8.48
C PHE A 186 -1.10 6.39 -8.00
N ALA A 187 -1.14 5.49 -7.01
CA ALA A 187 0.06 4.84 -6.49
C ALA A 187 0.78 4.00 -7.56
N ARG A 188 0.01 3.24 -8.36
CA ARG A 188 0.56 2.41 -9.44
C ARG A 188 1.10 3.25 -10.58
N THR A 189 0.35 4.25 -11.04
CA THR A 189 0.79 5.09 -12.17
C THR A 189 1.94 6.00 -11.75
N GLY A 190 1.84 6.67 -10.59
CA GLY A 190 2.87 7.56 -10.07
C GLY A 190 4.17 6.81 -9.78
N GLY A 191 4.09 5.77 -8.94
CA GLY A 191 5.23 4.91 -8.64
C GLY A 191 5.80 4.21 -9.88
N GLY A 192 4.94 3.74 -10.79
CA GLY A 192 5.32 3.09 -12.05
C GLY A 192 6.10 3.99 -13.00
N ILE A 193 5.65 5.25 -13.16
CA ILE A 193 6.38 6.25 -13.97
C ILE A 193 7.74 6.54 -13.34
N PHE A 194 7.80 6.70 -12.01
CA PHE A 194 9.04 6.98 -11.31
C PHE A 194 10.05 5.83 -11.45
N THR A 195 9.62 4.60 -11.14
CA THR A 195 10.51 3.43 -11.20
C THR A 195 10.99 3.17 -12.62
N LYS A 196 10.10 3.09 -13.60
CA LYS A 196 10.51 2.77 -14.98
C LYS A 196 11.27 3.88 -15.66
N GLY A 197 11.02 5.13 -15.29
CA GLY A 197 11.86 6.25 -15.73
C GLY A 197 13.30 6.15 -15.22
N ALA A 198 13.48 5.74 -13.96
CA ALA A 198 14.79 5.58 -13.35
C ALA A 198 15.53 4.33 -13.85
N ASP A 199 14.87 3.18 -13.84
CA ASP A 199 15.32 1.88 -14.34
C ASP A 199 15.86 2.00 -15.78
N MET A 200 15.03 2.46 -16.72
CA MET A 200 15.45 2.64 -18.12
C MET A 200 16.62 3.61 -18.28
N GLY A 201 16.64 4.72 -17.53
CA GLY A 201 17.71 5.71 -17.62
C GLY A 201 19.04 5.18 -17.07
N ALA A 202 18.99 4.50 -15.93
CA ALA A 202 20.16 3.92 -15.28
C ALA A 202 20.75 2.79 -16.15
N ASP A 203 19.91 1.91 -16.66
CA ASP A 203 20.34 0.74 -17.43
C ASP A 203 20.89 1.09 -18.80
N LEU A 204 20.23 1.97 -19.55
CA LEU A 204 20.69 2.32 -20.90
C LEU A 204 22.05 3.01 -20.85
N VAL A 205 22.20 4.03 -20.00
CA VAL A 205 23.47 4.77 -19.91
C VAL A 205 24.55 3.91 -19.24
N GLY A 206 24.22 3.18 -18.19
CA GLY A 206 25.17 2.35 -17.45
C GLY A 206 25.66 1.14 -18.25
N LYS A 207 24.73 0.25 -18.62
CA LYS A 207 25.07 -1.04 -19.24
C LYS A 207 25.43 -0.89 -20.72
N VAL A 208 24.69 -0.09 -21.47
CA VAL A 208 24.79 -0.05 -22.95
C VAL A 208 25.81 0.99 -23.41
N GLU A 209 25.78 2.20 -22.87
CA GLU A 209 26.66 3.28 -23.33
C GLU A 209 28.02 3.28 -22.62
N ALA A 210 28.03 3.22 -21.29
CA ALA A 210 29.25 3.31 -20.49
C ALA A 210 29.93 1.95 -20.24
N GLY A 211 29.21 0.84 -20.44
CA GLY A 211 29.72 -0.52 -20.21
C GLY A 211 30.08 -0.81 -18.76
N ILE A 212 29.43 -0.15 -17.80
CA ILE A 212 29.57 -0.42 -16.36
C ILE A 212 28.51 -1.45 -15.90
N PRO A 213 28.77 -2.18 -14.80
CA PRO A 213 27.79 -3.11 -14.25
C PRO A 213 26.45 -2.46 -13.89
N GLU A 214 25.42 -3.30 -13.81
CA GLU A 214 24.13 -2.96 -13.19
C GLU A 214 24.33 -2.55 -11.72
N ASP A 215 23.51 -1.61 -11.24
CA ASP A 215 23.56 -1.07 -9.88
C ASP A 215 24.95 -0.50 -9.48
N ASP A 216 25.78 -0.12 -10.45
CA ASP A 216 27.10 0.41 -10.16
C ASP A 216 27.00 1.77 -9.43
N PRO A 217 27.68 1.96 -8.29
CA PRO A 217 27.58 3.18 -7.49
C PRO A 217 28.06 4.46 -8.20
N ARG A 218 28.75 4.34 -9.35
CA ARG A 218 29.13 5.48 -10.19
C ARG A 218 27.96 6.00 -11.03
N ASN A 219 26.91 5.22 -11.20
CA ASN A 219 25.73 5.59 -11.97
C ASN A 219 24.74 6.36 -11.07
N ALA A 220 24.51 7.63 -11.41
CA ALA A 220 23.63 8.51 -10.63
C ALA A 220 22.16 8.04 -10.60
N GLY A 221 21.73 7.20 -11.54
CA GLY A 221 20.36 6.69 -11.62
C GLY A 221 20.02 5.61 -10.59
N VAL A 222 21.02 4.91 -10.04
CA VAL A 222 20.83 3.69 -9.24
C VAL A 222 20.04 3.93 -7.95
N ILE A 223 20.24 5.07 -7.29
CA ILE A 223 19.44 5.41 -6.09
C ILE A 223 17.98 5.65 -6.46
N ALA A 224 17.70 6.30 -7.59
CA ALA A 224 16.34 6.55 -8.03
C ALA A 224 15.65 5.24 -8.44
N ASP A 225 16.38 4.34 -9.09
CA ASP A 225 15.91 3.01 -9.48
C ASP A 225 15.52 2.17 -8.25
N ASN A 226 16.44 2.02 -7.30
CA ASN A 226 16.19 1.29 -6.06
C ASN A 226 15.10 1.95 -5.19
N VAL A 227 14.95 3.28 -5.24
CA VAL A 227 13.78 3.96 -4.63
C VAL A 227 12.51 3.57 -5.39
N GLY A 228 12.57 3.57 -6.71
CA GLY A 228 11.54 3.15 -7.65
C GLY A 228 10.91 1.82 -7.31
N ASP A 229 11.72 0.78 -7.09
CA ASP A 229 11.24 -0.55 -6.70
C ASP A 229 10.36 -0.52 -5.45
N ASN A 230 10.71 0.32 -4.47
CA ASN A 230 9.97 0.39 -3.21
C ASN A 230 8.67 1.20 -3.34
N VAL A 231 8.61 2.17 -4.26
CA VAL A 231 7.44 3.04 -4.43
C VAL A 231 6.46 2.53 -5.49
N GLY A 232 6.95 1.97 -6.59
CA GLY A 232 6.13 1.37 -7.64
C GLY A 232 5.79 -0.08 -7.33
N ASP A 233 6.81 -0.92 -7.31
CA ASP A 233 6.66 -2.38 -7.32
C ASP A 233 6.20 -2.93 -5.96
N VAL A 234 6.39 -2.17 -4.88
CA VAL A 234 5.89 -2.52 -3.54
C VAL A 234 4.66 -1.69 -3.15
N ALA A 235 4.77 -0.36 -3.04
CA ALA A 235 3.65 0.46 -2.55
C ALA A 235 2.47 0.45 -3.53
N GLY A 236 2.75 0.65 -4.83
CA GLY A 236 1.74 0.59 -5.90
C GLY A 236 1.10 -0.79 -6.02
N LEU A 237 1.89 -1.87 -5.95
CA LEU A 237 1.35 -3.24 -5.95
C LEU A 237 0.48 -3.52 -4.72
N GLY A 238 0.91 -3.08 -3.53
CA GLY A 238 0.14 -3.26 -2.30
C GLY A 238 -1.22 -2.56 -2.35
N ALA A 239 -1.27 -1.35 -2.90
CA ALA A 239 -2.51 -0.60 -3.11
C ALA A 239 -3.42 -1.27 -4.14
N ASP A 240 -2.86 -1.80 -5.23
CA ASP A 240 -3.63 -2.49 -6.26
C ASP A 240 -4.20 -3.83 -5.80
N LEU A 241 -3.40 -4.66 -5.13
CA LEU A 241 -3.88 -5.93 -4.58
C LEU A 241 -4.95 -5.71 -3.52
N LEU A 242 -4.84 -4.62 -2.74
CA LEU A 242 -5.90 -4.23 -1.81
C LEU A 242 -7.18 -3.94 -2.57
N GLU A 243 -7.11 -3.14 -3.62
CA GLU A 243 -8.30 -2.82 -4.40
C GLU A 243 -8.92 -4.05 -5.06
N SER A 244 -8.14 -4.89 -5.72
CA SER A 244 -8.66 -6.08 -6.38
C SER A 244 -9.29 -7.09 -5.41
N TYR A 245 -8.92 -7.04 -4.12
CA TYR A 245 -9.54 -7.83 -3.06
C TYR A 245 -10.86 -7.23 -2.56
N VAL A 246 -10.99 -5.90 -2.55
CA VAL A 246 -12.15 -5.16 -2.01
C VAL A 246 -13.34 -5.21 -2.96
#